data_AF-B1VKN2-F1
#
_entry.id   AF-B1VKN2-F1
#
_cell.length_a   1.000
_cell.length_b   1.000
_cell.length_c   1.000
_cell.angle_alpha   90.00
_cell.angle_beta   90.00
_cell.angle_gamma   90.00
#
_symmetry.space_group_name_H-M   'P 1'
#
loop_
_entity.id
_entity.type
_entity.pdbx_description
1 polymer ?
#
loop_
_entity_poly.entity_id
_entity_poly.type
_entity_poly.pdbx_seq_one_letter_code
_entity_poly.pdbx_strand_id
1 'polypeptide(L)'
;MITPASLTRLLVERRLGEPAPSWQTAGRLRWHDGATRGASVFAGAMDDGTWIMVHSLSGQPLPTEEMAAQVLKNAVTKMSREI
;
A
#
# COMPACT_ATOMS: atom_id res chain seq x y z
N MET A 1 20.43 -25.67 -1.88
CA MET A 1 19.37 -25.11 -2.75
C MET A 1 18.25 -24.62 -1.84
N ILE A 2 17.93 -23.33 -1.86
CA ILE A 2 16.78 -22.76 -1.15
C ILE A 2 15.65 -22.68 -2.17
N THR A 3 14.55 -23.38 -1.94
CA THR A 3 13.35 -23.26 -2.77
C THR A 3 12.75 -21.87 -2.54
N PRO A 4 12.48 -21.06 -3.57
CA PRO A 4 11.83 -19.77 -3.36
C PRO A 4 10.44 -20.01 -2.79
N ALA A 5 10.19 -19.52 -1.57
CA ALA A 5 8.88 -19.57 -0.95
C ALA A 5 8.02 -18.42 -1.51
N SER A 6 6.92 -18.74 -2.17
CA SER A 6 5.93 -17.77 -2.61
C SER A 6 5.04 -17.35 -1.45
N LEU A 7 4.97 -16.05 -1.15
CA LEU A 7 3.97 -15.50 -0.22
C LEU A 7 2.60 -15.57 -0.90
N THR A 8 1.70 -16.41 -0.41
CA THR A 8 0.37 -16.60 -1.02
C THR A 8 -0.71 -15.69 -0.42
N ARG A 9 -0.61 -15.36 0.88
CA ARG A 9 -1.50 -14.42 1.57
C ARG A 9 -0.78 -13.74 2.74
N LEU A 10 -1.17 -12.51 3.03
CA LEU A 10 -0.85 -11.78 4.26
C LEU A 10 -2.17 -11.34 4.89
N LEU A 11 -2.44 -11.82 6.11
CA LEU A 11 -3.59 -11.39 6.89
C LEU A 11 -3.12 -10.32 7.89
N VAL A 12 -3.67 -9.11 7.78
CA VAL A 12 -3.41 -8.01 8.72
C VAL A 12 -4.69 -7.74 9.50
N GLU A 13 -4.86 -8.41 10.64
CA GLU A 13 -5.99 -8.21 11.55
C GLU A 13 -5.64 -7.21 12.65
N ARG A 14 -5.38 -5.96 12.25
CA ARG A 14 -5.14 -4.85 13.17
C ARG A 14 -5.88 -3.63 12.69
N ARG A 15 -6.57 -2.95 13.62
CA ARG A 15 -6.92 -1.55 13.43
C ARG A 15 -5.60 -0.78 13.42
N LEU A 16 -5.14 -0.43 12.22
CA LEU A 16 -4.09 0.56 12.09
C LEU A 16 -4.64 1.83 12.74
N GLY A 17 -3.94 2.34 13.75
CA GLY A 17 -4.32 3.58 14.43
C GLY A 17 -4.25 4.76 13.46
N GLU A 18 -4.35 5.98 13.98
CA GLU A 18 -4.06 7.14 13.14
C GLU A 18 -2.65 7.00 12.51
N PRO A 19 -2.51 7.32 11.21
CA PRO A 19 -1.23 7.49 10.54
C PRO A 19 -0.18 8.16 11.44
N ALA A 20 1.02 7.58 11.50
CA ALA A 20 2.12 8.20 12.24
C ALA A 20 2.41 9.60 11.67
N PRO A 21 2.98 10.55 12.44
CA PRO A 21 3.25 11.91 11.95
C PRO A 21 4.18 11.97 10.73
N SER A 22 4.94 10.91 10.45
CA SER A 22 5.79 10.78 9.26
C SER A 22 5.01 10.46 7.98
N TRP A 23 3.70 10.21 8.06
CA TRP A 23 2.87 9.97 6.89
C TRP A 23 2.71 11.24 6.08
N GLN A 24 2.84 11.08 4.78
CA GLN A 24 2.64 12.13 3.78
C GLN A 24 1.14 12.28 3.48
N THR A 25 0.74 13.47 3.03
CA THR A 25 -0.67 13.83 2.78
C THR A 25 -0.85 14.51 1.43
N ALA A 26 -1.90 14.14 0.68
CA ALA A 26 -2.26 14.73 -0.60
C ALA A 26 -3.77 14.61 -0.81
N GLY A 27 -4.49 15.72 -0.62
CA GLY A 27 -5.95 15.71 -0.61
C GLY A 27 -6.48 14.73 0.43
N ARG A 28 -7.27 13.75 -0.01
CA ARG A 28 -7.89 12.72 0.84
C ARG A 28 -6.98 11.54 1.17
N LEU A 29 -5.79 11.47 0.55
CA LEU A 29 -4.83 10.37 0.72
C LEU A 29 -3.82 10.69 1.82
N ARG A 30 -3.63 9.74 2.74
CA ARG A 30 -2.51 9.65 3.67
C ARG A 30 -1.68 8.43 3.31
N TRP A 31 -0.36 8.54 3.18
CA TRP A 31 0.49 7.39 2.87
C TRP A 31 1.84 7.42 3.59
N HIS A 32 2.47 6.25 3.64
CA HIS A 32 3.85 6.09 4.05
C HIS A 32 4.48 5.01 3.18
N ASP A 33 5.72 5.25 2.76
CA ASP A 33 6.53 4.33 1.99
C ASP A 33 7.79 3.95 2.78
N GLY A 34 8.45 2.90 2.35
CA GLY A 34 9.69 2.46 2.95
C GLY A 34 10.40 1.48 2.05
N ALA A 35 11.73 1.51 2.08
CA ALA A 35 12.53 0.58 1.33
C ALA A 35 13.75 0.11 2.12
N THR A 36 14.10 -1.15 1.89
CA THR A 36 15.38 -1.77 2.24
C THR A 36 16.09 -2.15 0.94
N ARG A 37 17.29 -2.76 1.02
CA ARG A 37 18.00 -3.24 -0.18
C ARG A 37 17.18 -4.25 -1.00
N GLY A 38 16.35 -5.08 -0.36
CA GLY A 38 15.67 -6.21 -1.00
C GLY A 38 14.15 -6.10 -1.05
N ALA A 39 13.57 -5.06 -0.45
CA ALA A 39 12.13 -4.92 -0.36
C ALA A 39 11.71 -3.46 -0.28
N SER A 40 10.53 -3.16 -0.79
CA SER A 40 9.88 -1.86 -0.67
C SER A 40 8.41 -2.05 -0.33
N VAL A 41 7.85 -1.08 0.37
CA VAL A 41 6.48 -1.10 0.85
C VAL A 41 5.85 0.27 0.63
N PHE A 42 4.56 0.25 0.29
CA PHE A 42 3.68 1.40 0.31
C PHE A 42 2.45 1.05 1.15
N ALA A 43 2.05 1.93 2.06
CA ALA A 43 0.78 1.86 2.76
C ALA A 43 0.03 3.18 2.54
N GLY A 44 -1.21 3.11 2.06
CA GLY A 44 -2.05 4.27 1.79
C GLY A 44 -3.45 4.09 2.35
N ALA A 45 -4.03 5.16 2.86
CA ALA A 45 -5.39 5.20 3.37
C ALA A 45 -6.11 6.48 2.92
N MET A 46 -7.36 6.33 2.51
CA MET A 46 -8.31 7.40 2.22
C MET A 46 -9.14 7.73 3.46
N ASP A 47 -9.71 8.93 3.51
CA ASP A 47 -10.63 9.36 4.57
C ASP A 47 -11.96 8.57 4.62
N ASP A 48 -12.37 7.93 3.53
CA ASP A 48 -13.54 7.04 3.45
C ASP A 48 -13.28 5.63 3.99
N GLY A 49 -12.09 5.36 4.51
CA GLY A 49 -11.71 4.05 5.06
C GLY A 49 -11.15 3.07 4.01
N THR A 50 -11.13 3.43 2.73
CA THR A 50 -10.41 2.65 1.71
C THR A 50 -8.92 2.67 2.02
N TRP A 51 -8.27 1.51 2.02
CA TRP A 51 -6.83 1.42 2.25
C TRP A 51 -6.17 0.39 1.32
N ILE A 52 -4.86 0.54 1.15
CA ILE A 52 -4.03 -0.37 0.38
C ILE A 52 -2.69 -0.55 1.09
N MET A 53 -2.14 -1.76 1.01
CA MET A 53 -0.73 -2.01 1.24
C MET A 53 -0.14 -2.79 0.06
N VAL A 54 0.96 -2.30 -0.51
CA VAL A 54 1.72 -2.98 -1.55
C VAL A 54 3.10 -3.28 -0.98
N HIS A 55 3.50 -4.54 -1.05
CA HIS A 55 4.84 -4.99 -0.67
C HIS A 55 5.51 -5.66 -1.87
N SER A 56 6.70 -5.20 -2.21
CA SER A 56 7.50 -5.70 -3.34
C SER A 56 8.78 -6.32 -2.82
N LEU A 57 9.17 -7.47 -3.38
CA LEU A 57 10.47 -8.13 -3.12
C LEU A 57 11.59 -7.51 -3.98
N SER A 58 11.56 -6.19 -4.11
CA SER A 58 12.61 -5.40 -4.73
C SER A 58 12.86 -4.20 -3.83
N GLY A 59 14.10 -3.74 -3.72
CA GLY A 59 14.42 -2.49 -3.01
C GLY A 59 14.03 -1.22 -3.78
N GLN A 60 13.12 -1.32 -4.76
CA GLN A 60 12.74 -0.22 -5.64
C GLN A 60 11.42 0.41 -5.15
N PRO A 61 11.46 1.60 -4.50
CA PRO A 61 10.27 2.24 -3.96
C PRO A 61 9.37 2.81 -5.06
N LEU A 62 9.92 3.51 -6.06
CA LEU A 62 9.14 4.16 -7.12
C LEU A 62 8.19 3.20 -7.87
N PRO A 63 8.63 2.03 -8.38
CA PRO A 63 7.69 1.08 -9.01
C PRO A 63 6.60 0.56 -8.06
N THR A 64 6.88 0.52 -6.76
CA THR A 64 5.92 0.06 -5.74
C THR A 64 4.88 1.13 -5.45
N GLU A 65 5.30 2.39 -5.38
CA GLU A 65 4.42 3.56 -5.29
C GLU A 65 3.52 3.68 -6.52
N GLU A 66 4.08 3.53 -7.74
CA GLU A 66 3.32 3.58 -8.99
C GLU A 66 2.25 2.48 -9.03
N MET A 67 2.61 1.25 -8.66
CA MET A 67 1.66 0.13 -8.55
C MET A 67 0.57 0.43 -7.52
N ALA A 68 0.94 0.95 -6.35
CA ALA A 68 -0.03 1.29 -5.31
C ALA A 68 -1.00 2.38 -5.76
N ALA A 69 -0.51 3.43 -6.43
CA ALA A 69 -1.33 4.48 -6.99
C ALA A 69 -2.34 3.96 -8.03
N GLN A 70 -1.92 3.04 -8.89
CA GLN A 70 -2.80 2.40 -9.87
C GLN A 70 -3.90 1.57 -9.21
N VAL A 71 -3.55 0.72 -8.24
CA VAL A 71 -4.54 -0.11 -7.54
C VAL A 71 -5.52 0.76 -6.76
N LEU A 72 -5.03 1.79 -6.08
CA LEU A 72 -5.90 2.70 -5.32
C LEU A 72 -6.84 3.48 -6.24
N LYS A 73 -6.37 3.99 -7.38
CA LYS A 73 -7.21 4.65 -8.39
C LYS A 73 -8.32 3.73 -8.88
N ASN A 74 -8.00 2.45 -9.10
CA ASN A 74 -8.98 1.47 -9.55
C ASN A 74 -10.02 1.16 -8.46
N ALA A 75 -9.59 1.04 -7.20
CA ALA A 75 -10.48 0.81 -6.06
C ALA A 75 -11.48 1.96 -5.88
N VAL A 76 -11.00 3.21 -5.92
CA VAL A 76 -11.85 4.40 -5.81
C VAL A 76 -12.83 4.49 -7.00
N THR A 77 -12.36 4.23 -8.22
CA THR A 77 -13.20 4.24 -9.43
C THR A 77 -14.29 3.16 -9.40
N LYS A 78 -13.98 1.99 -8.82
CA LYS A 78 -14.96 0.91 -8.67
C LYS A 78 -16.04 1.32 -7.67
N MET A 79 -15.64 1.85 -6.52
CA MET A 79 -16.57 2.30 -5.48
C MET A 79 -17.54 3.37 -6.00
N SER A 80 -17.06 4.33 -6.81
CA SER A 80 -17.92 5.38 -7.37
C SER A 80 -18.95 4.88 -8.40
N ARG A 81 -18.80 3.66 -8.92
CA ARG A 81 -19.74 3.05 -9.87
C ARG A 81 -20.79 2.16 -9.20
N GLU A 82 -20.57 1.78 -7.95
CA GLU A 82 -21.45 0.90 -7.17
C GLU A 82 -22.41 1.69 -6.26
N ILE A 83 -22.32 3.02 -6.25
CA ILE A 83 -23.17 3.96 -5.49
C ILE A 83 -24.15 4.66 -6.44
#